data_AF-A0A9X2VM03-F1
#
_entry.id   AF-A0A9X2VM03-F1
#
_cell.length_a   1.000
_cell.length_b   1.000
_cell.length_c   1.000
_cell.angle_alpha   90.00
_cell.angle_beta   90.00
_cell.angle_gamma   90.00
#
_symmetry.space_group_name_H-M   'P 1'
#
loop_
_entity.id
_entity.type
_entity.pdbx_description
1 polymer ?
#
loop_
_entity_poly.entity_id
_entity_poly.type
_entity_poly.pdbx_seq_one_letter_code
_entity_poly.pdbx_strand_id
1 'polypeptide(L)'
;MTGNDANLFAAKTTLLRLPRRGTGFGGVPAVGHPAPDQAIAPVMPLPRHPATAPLRVDVVGGGPVGLTFACTLRAMMGDQVAIRVHDPRWHRRNGRVLWRERAEGNTRREQVVTLQSNVWSNLPEKVKRRLFTEGRFGEMWPLGPDSPAERGRPRNLKIRWIEDCLLDMAQDVYGIELRAEAYEVPEKWDGTHVVAICDGARSRTREALKDDFGTPDRDFYSINGEPLEETVLGIRVRSHLPDEFTVPLTVSQNRFLFNSLGGGFINMRLTAEEASEIVAIGENGPVECIERYSCTLRPLGDRFVCDRHLSTFKPSIDPLSFLWPRIMDGIRFFGASPSDFLSLTSFKLGMRQHSRFTAQLAPGTWGFLLGDAANSLHFWPGRGLNTGVKSAQSLATTLRERWQGKAFRSSDFSSHEGTMQQLQYREKSRAWTTMVMPDENGAPRGIEDRVRDGLEGPFDRQALTAELWNRVRDVKARLAPRMGHLPNDQWYLDKINGLHVKTLKVMVETGPWITREIGGDEISVNVEFPEPSRRDLPLTHLRATSLAG
;
A
#
# COMPACT_ATOMS: atom_id res chain seq x y z
N MET A 1 50.74 -42.33 -16.71
CA MET A 1 51.09 -40.95 -17.08
C MET A 1 50.27 -40.04 -16.19
N THR A 2 50.97 -39.30 -15.36
CA THR A 2 50.53 -38.52 -14.20
C THR A 2 50.19 -37.07 -14.60
N GLY A 3 49.17 -36.49 -13.96
CA GLY A 3 48.90 -35.04 -13.95
C GLY A 3 47.46 -34.77 -13.48
N ASN A 4 47.22 -34.53 -12.19
CA ASN A 4 47.20 -33.21 -11.52
C ASN A 4 46.20 -32.22 -12.14
N ASP A 5 45.07 -31.96 -11.47
CA ASP A 5 44.94 -30.77 -10.62
C ASP A 5 43.55 -30.69 -9.99
N ALA A 6 43.52 -30.88 -8.66
CA ALA A 6 42.41 -30.51 -7.79
C ALA A 6 42.79 -29.20 -7.10
N ASN A 7 42.08 -28.10 -7.40
CA ASN A 7 42.21 -26.85 -6.68
C ASN A 7 40.92 -26.55 -5.90
N LEU A 8 40.97 -26.94 -4.62
CA LEU A 8 40.10 -26.49 -3.54
C LEU A 8 40.47 -25.05 -3.15
N PHE A 9 39.58 -24.09 -3.42
CA PHE A 9 39.66 -22.77 -2.80
C PHE A 9 39.08 -22.82 -1.38
N ALA A 10 39.95 -23.09 -0.40
CA ALA A 10 39.66 -22.85 1.01
C ALA A 10 39.98 -21.39 1.35
N ALA A 11 38.95 -20.54 1.43
CA ALA A 11 39.10 -19.18 1.94
C ALA A 11 39.30 -19.21 3.46
N LYS A 12 40.53 -18.92 3.90
CA LYS A 12 40.87 -18.69 5.31
C LYS A 12 40.28 -17.35 5.77
N THR A 13 39.25 -17.39 6.59
CA THR A 13 38.72 -16.22 7.30
C THR A 13 39.71 -15.83 8.42
N THR A 14 40.49 -14.79 8.20
CA THR A 14 41.31 -14.17 9.25
C THR A 14 40.42 -13.30 10.13
N LEU A 15 39.99 -13.84 11.28
CA LEU A 15 39.33 -13.10 12.35
C LEU A 15 40.28 -12.03 12.92
N LEU A 16 39.93 -10.76 12.70
CA LEU A 16 40.52 -9.60 13.38
C LEU A 16 40.27 -9.73 14.90
N ARG A 17 41.33 -10.07 15.65
CA ARG A 17 41.35 -10.02 17.12
C ARG A 17 41.28 -8.57 17.58
N LEU A 18 40.18 -8.20 18.24
CA LEU A 18 40.09 -6.99 19.06
C LEU A 18 41.06 -7.09 20.25
N PRO A 19 41.79 -6.01 20.62
CA PRO A 19 42.68 -6.03 21.77
C PRO A 19 41.88 -6.16 23.07
N ARG A 20 42.30 -7.13 23.91
CA ARG A 20 41.81 -7.34 25.27
C ARG A 20 42.04 -6.08 26.11
N ARG A 21 40.97 -5.47 26.64
CA ARG A 21 41.06 -4.49 27.72
C ARG A 21 41.57 -5.19 28.97
N GLY A 22 42.68 -4.68 29.50
CA GLY A 22 43.32 -5.17 30.71
C GLY A 22 42.41 -5.03 31.93
N THR A 23 42.46 -6.06 32.76
CA THR A 23 41.98 -6.10 34.13
C THR A 23 42.82 -5.16 34.99
N GLY A 24 42.18 -4.16 35.58
CA GLY A 24 42.77 -3.29 36.60
C GLY A 24 41.71 -2.93 37.63
N PHE A 25 41.54 -3.81 38.63
CA PHE A 25 40.86 -3.47 39.88
C PHE A 25 41.89 -2.86 40.84
N GLY A 26 41.57 -1.72 41.44
CA GLY A 26 42.31 -1.19 42.57
C GLY A 26 42.09 0.31 42.79
N GLY A 27 41.13 0.67 43.64
CA GLY A 27 41.00 2.02 44.18
C GLY A 27 39.55 2.45 44.39
N VAL A 28 39.01 2.18 45.58
CA VAL A 28 37.82 2.86 46.10
C VAL A 28 38.27 4.22 46.65
N PRO A 29 37.74 5.37 46.18
CA PRO A 29 37.83 6.61 46.93
C PRO A 29 36.57 6.83 47.76
N ALA A 30 36.81 7.48 48.88
CA ALA A 30 35.90 7.74 49.98
C ALA A 30 34.67 8.58 49.62
N VAL A 31 33.65 8.39 50.45
CA VAL A 31 32.45 9.20 50.62
C VAL A 31 32.81 10.67 50.85
N GLY A 32 32.23 11.59 50.08
CA GLY A 32 32.18 13.02 50.41
C GLY A 32 32.23 13.97 49.22
N HIS A 33 31.07 14.49 48.81
CA HIS A 33 30.76 15.91 48.52
C HIS A 33 29.50 16.00 47.63
N PRO A 34 28.49 16.81 47.98
CA PRO A 34 27.39 17.08 47.06
C PRO A 34 27.91 17.88 45.87
N ALA A 35 27.59 17.43 44.66
CA ALA A 35 27.88 18.17 43.44
C ALA A 35 27.19 19.55 43.49
N PRO A 36 27.85 20.63 43.06
CA PRO A 36 27.22 21.94 42.97
C PRO A 36 26.08 21.90 41.95
N ASP A 37 24.95 22.51 42.31
CA ASP A 37 23.80 22.75 41.44
C ASP A 37 24.27 23.37 40.12
N GLN A 38 24.35 22.53 39.07
CA GLN A 38 24.51 23.03 37.71
C GLN A 38 23.15 23.56 37.28
N ALA A 39 22.97 24.87 37.45
CA ALA A 39 21.85 25.59 36.88
C ALA A 39 21.74 25.24 35.38
N ILE A 40 20.63 24.57 35.02
CA ILE A 40 20.27 24.29 33.64
C ILE A 40 20.16 25.63 32.93
N ALA A 41 21.10 25.91 32.02
CA ALA A 41 21.05 27.12 31.21
C ALA A 41 19.69 27.17 30.49
N PRO A 42 19.02 28.34 30.45
CA PRO A 42 17.76 28.46 29.73
C PRO A 42 17.99 28.06 28.28
N VAL A 43 17.14 27.17 27.76
CA VAL A 43 17.12 26.78 26.35
C VAL A 43 16.98 28.05 25.52
N MET A 44 18.08 28.53 24.94
CA MET A 44 18.04 29.64 24.00
C MET A 44 17.19 29.19 22.81
N PRO A 45 16.08 29.89 22.48
CA PRO A 45 15.39 29.63 21.24
C PRO A 45 16.39 29.84 20.09
N LEU A 46 16.47 28.87 19.19
CA LEU A 46 17.30 28.94 17.99
C LEU A 46 17.05 30.29 17.28
N PRO A 47 18.10 31.05 16.94
CA PRO A 47 17.95 32.29 16.19
C PRO A 47 17.18 32.01 14.90
N ARG A 48 16.11 32.78 14.65
CA ARG A 48 15.44 32.80 13.33
C ARG A 48 16.45 33.29 12.31
N HIS A 49 16.95 32.38 11.47
CA HIS A 49 17.83 32.73 10.36
C HIS A 49 17.11 33.67 9.37
N PRO A 50 17.84 34.59 8.70
CA PRO A 50 17.27 35.45 7.67
C PRO A 50 16.63 34.60 6.56
N ALA A 51 15.58 35.12 5.92
CA ALA A 51 14.74 34.41 4.95
C ALA A 51 15.58 33.76 3.83
N THR A 52 15.87 32.48 3.99
CA THR A 52 16.48 31.64 2.97
C THR A 52 15.47 31.41 1.85
N ALA A 53 15.96 31.24 0.60
CA ALA A 53 15.09 30.88 -0.51
C ALA A 53 14.29 29.61 -0.14
N PRO A 54 13.00 29.52 -0.50
CA PRO A 54 12.18 28.38 -0.14
C PRO A 54 12.70 27.10 -0.82
N LEU A 55 12.56 25.97 -0.14
CA LEU A 55 12.80 24.66 -0.73
C LEU A 55 11.84 24.47 -1.90
N ARG A 56 12.37 24.23 -3.10
CA ARG A 56 11.54 24.01 -4.31
C ARG A 56 11.40 22.54 -4.61
N VAL A 57 10.16 22.07 -4.64
CA VAL A 57 9.80 20.65 -4.73
C VAL A 57 8.83 20.44 -5.88
N ASP A 58 9.21 19.58 -6.80
CA ASP A 58 8.31 19.06 -7.82
C ASP A 58 7.82 17.66 -7.41
N VAL A 59 6.51 17.45 -7.48
CA VAL A 59 5.86 16.17 -7.21
C VAL A 59 5.26 15.66 -8.50
N VAL A 60 5.72 14.49 -8.93
CA VAL A 60 5.27 13.85 -10.16
C VAL A 60 4.22 12.80 -9.82
N GLY A 61 2.97 13.04 -10.19
CA GLY A 61 1.83 12.18 -9.87
C GLY A 61 0.99 12.74 -8.71
N GLY A 62 -0.24 13.09 -9.02
CA GLY A 62 -1.26 13.61 -8.11
C GLY A 62 -2.15 12.54 -7.49
N GLY A 63 -1.69 11.29 -7.43
CA GLY A 63 -2.38 10.22 -6.69
C GLY A 63 -2.30 10.40 -5.17
N PRO A 64 -2.88 9.46 -4.39
CA PRO A 64 -2.93 9.56 -2.94
C PRO A 64 -1.57 9.82 -2.28
N VAL A 65 -0.50 9.16 -2.74
CA VAL A 65 0.83 9.29 -2.15
C VAL A 65 1.44 10.66 -2.44
N GLY A 66 1.44 11.11 -3.69
CA GLY A 66 2.01 12.40 -4.08
C GLY A 66 1.29 13.58 -3.41
N LEU A 67 -0.04 13.57 -3.38
CA LEU A 67 -0.79 14.61 -2.69
C LEU A 67 -0.64 14.53 -1.16
N THR A 68 -0.52 13.34 -0.57
CA THR A 68 -0.23 13.19 0.87
C THR A 68 1.14 13.76 1.21
N PHE A 69 2.17 13.48 0.40
CA PHE A 69 3.50 14.06 0.55
C PHE A 69 3.44 15.60 0.49
N ALA A 70 2.83 16.14 -0.57
CA ALA A 70 2.73 17.58 -0.78
C ALA A 70 2.00 18.29 0.38
N CYS A 71 0.84 17.76 0.80
CA CYS A 71 0.07 18.32 1.92
C CYS A 71 0.84 18.20 3.25
N THR A 72 1.52 17.08 3.49
CA THR A 72 2.28 16.86 4.74
C THR A 72 3.48 17.80 4.82
N LEU A 73 4.25 17.91 3.74
CA LEU A 73 5.41 18.80 3.68
C LEU A 73 5.01 20.27 3.84
N ARG A 74 3.95 20.70 3.15
CA ARG A 74 3.42 22.07 3.30
C ARG A 74 2.89 22.34 4.70
N ALA A 75 2.23 21.37 5.34
CA ALA A 75 1.79 21.48 6.73
C ALA A 75 2.96 21.59 7.73
N MET A 76 4.10 20.95 7.44
CA MET A 76 5.30 21.01 8.28
C MET A 76 6.11 22.29 8.09
N MET A 77 6.27 22.76 6.85
CA MET A 77 7.24 23.80 6.51
C MET A 77 6.61 25.17 6.21
N GLY A 78 5.30 25.23 5.97
CA GLY A 78 4.62 26.47 5.58
C GLY A 78 5.30 27.12 4.38
N ASP A 79 5.61 28.41 4.48
CA ASP A 79 6.23 29.19 3.39
C ASP A 79 7.73 28.91 3.15
N GLN A 80 8.35 28.05 3.97
CA GLN A 80 9.71 27.59 3.74
C GLN A 80 9.83 26.60 2.57
N VAL A 81 8.69 26.16 2.00
CA VAL A 81 8.63 25.26 0.85
C VAL A 81 7.67 25.79 -0.22
N ALA A 82 8.11 25.73 -1.48
CA ALA A 82 7.30 25.93 -2.67
C ALA A 82 7.13 24.57 -3.38
N ILE A 83 5.88 24.12 -3.51
CA ILE A 83 5.55 22.79 -4.02
C ILE A 83 4.73 22.93 -5.30
N ARG A 84 5.13 22.19 -6.34
CA ARG A 84 4.36 21.99 -7.57
C ARG A 84 4.00 20.52 -7.73
N VAL A 85 2.74 20.22 -8.05
CA VAL A 85 2.29 18.85 -8.30
C VAL A 85 1.81 18.72 -9.74
N HIS A 86 2.34 17.75 -10.46
CA HIS A 86 2.02 17.48 -11.86
C HIS A 86 1.18 16.21 -11.99
N ASP A 87 0.02 16.28 -12.65
CA ASP A 87 -0.75 15.09 -13.03
C ASP A 87 -1.52 15.31 -14.34
N PRO A 88 -1.30 14.47 -15.37
CA PRO A 88 -1.99 14.59 -16.65
C PRO A 88 -3.48 14.20 -16.57
N ARG A 89 -3.91 13.52 -15.49
CA ARG A 89 -5.32 13.13 -15.26
C ARG A 89 -6.17 14.29 -14.77
N TRP A 90 -5.62 15.49 -14.65
CA TRP A 90 -6.34 16.68 -14.28
C TRP A 90 -6.64 17.58 -15.49
N HIS A 91 -7.59 18.50 -15.31
CA HIS A 91 -7.82 19.62 -16.19
C HIS A 91 -8.11 20.88 -15.36
N ARG A 92 -8.01 22.05 -15.97
CA ARG A 92 -8.38 23.32 -15.34
C ARG A 92 -9.75 23.78 -15.83
N ARG A 93 -10.64 24.13 -14.90
CA ARG A 93 -11.97 24.68 -15.18
C ARG A 93 -12.33 25.71 -14.12
N ASN A 94 -12.76 26.90 -14.54
CA ASN A 94 -13.18 27.99 -13.64
C ASN A 94 -12.15 28.31 -12.54
N GLY A 95 -10.86 28.33 -12.90
CA GLY A 95 -9.77 28.60 -11.96
C GLY A 95 -9.44 27.47 -10.98
N ARG A 96 -10.11 26.31 -11.07
CA ARG A 96 -9.84 25.13 -10.24
C ARG A 96 -9.21 24.01 -11.06
N VAL A 97 -8.39 23.20 -10.42
CA VAL A 97 -7.90 21.93 -10.95
C VAL A 97 -8.85 20.82 -10.51
N LEU A 98 -9.37 20.07 -11.48
CA LEU A 98 -10.32 18.99 -11.28
C LEU A 98 -9.79 17.72 -11.94
N TRP A 99 -10.23 16.56 -11.44
CA TRP A 99 -10.03 15.30 -12.10
C TRP A 99 -10.75 15.29 -13.45
N ARG A 100 -10.06 14.84 -14.50
CA ARG A 100 -10.70 14.49 -15.76
C ARG A 100 -11.72 13.39 -15.53
N GLU A 101 -12.84 13.46 -16.23
CA GLU A 101 -13.87 12.45 -16.21
C GLU A 101 -13.68 11.41 -17.33
N ARG A 102 -14.56 10.41 -17.36
CA ARG A 102 -14.55 9.37 -18.38
C ARG A 102 -14.71 9.95 -19.79
N ALA A 103 -15.57 10.94 -19.96
CA ALA A 103 -15.77 11.63 -21.24
C ALA A 103 -14.48 12.31 -21.74
N GLU A 104 -13.56 12.61 -20.83
CA GLU A 104 -12.26 13.24 -21.11
C GLU A 104 -11.11 12.21 -21.13
N GLY A 105 -11.44 10.91 -21.23
CA GLY A 105 -10.47 9.83 -21.37
C GLY A 105 -9.84 9.33 -20.06
N ASN A 106 -10.33 9.75 -18.89
CA ASN A 106 -9.80 9.32 -17.60
C ASN A 106 -10.74 8.35 -16.87
N THR A 107 -10.23 7.15 -16.58
CA THR A 107 -10.92 6.15 -15.76
C THR A 107 -10.17 6.01 -14.44
N ARG A 108 -10.75 6.56 -13.36
CA ARG A 108 -10.15 6.51 -12.02
C ARG A 108 -10.39 5.15 -11.35
N ARG A 109 -9.41 4.72 -10.57
CA ARG A 109 -9.50 3.50 -9.74
C ARG A 109 -10.64 3.67 -8.74
N GLU A 110 -11.45 2.63 -8.54
CA GLU A 110 -12.59 2.66 -7.59
C GLU A 110 -12.34 1.82 -6.34
N GLN A 111 -11.10 1.36 -6.15
CA GLN A 111 -10.71 0.45 -5.08
C GLN A 111 -10.99 1.02 -3.69
N VAL A 112 -11.28 0.10 -2.76
CA VAL A 112 -11.33 0.38 -1.32
C VAL A 112 -9.98 0.03 -0.72
N VAL A 113 -9.44 0.92 0.08
CA VAL A 113 -8.16 0.77 0.77
C VAL A 113 -8.36 0.92 2.27
N THR A 114 -7.60 0.18 3.06
CA THR A 114 -7.58 0.33 4.52
C THR A 114 -6.36 1.14 4.92
N LEU A 115 -6.54 2.25 5.63
CA LEU A 115 -5.47 2.96 6.33
C LEU A 115 -5.38 2.45 7.77
N GLN A 116 -4.18 2.04 8.18
CA GLN A 116 -3.90 1.62 9.54
C GLN A 116 -3.81 2.83 10.48
N SER A 117 -4.18 2.70 11.75
CA SER A 117 -4.20 3.86 12.65
C SER A 117 -2.83 4.42 12.96
N ASN A 118 -1.78 3.61 12.95
CA ASN A 118 -0.40 4.10 13.00
C ASN A 118 0.00 4.99 11.80
N VAL A 119 -0.74 4.92 10.69
CA VAL A 119 -0.46 5.70 9.49
C VAL A 119 -1.36 6.91 9.43
N TRP A 120 -2.67 6.72 9.58
CA TRP A 120 -3.60 7.84 9.47
C TRP A 120 -3.50 8.80 10.66
N SER A 121 -3.06 8.37 11.84
CA SER A 121 -2.83 9.25 12.99
C SER A 121 -1.78 10.33 12.70
N ASN A 122 -0.81 10.00 11.85
CA ASN A 122 0.35 10.82 11.51
C ASN A 122 0.10 11.75 10.31
N LEU A 123 -1.13 11.78 9.78
CA LEU A 123 -1.52 12.75 8.77
C LEU A 123 -1.77 14.14 9.40
N PRO A 124 -1.61 15.24 8.64
CA PRO A 124 -1.97 16.57 9.12
C PRO A 124 -3.40 16.62 9.65
N GLU A 125 -3.64 17.31 10.77
CA GLU A 125 -4.95 17.33 11.44
C GLU A 125 -6.09 17.76 10.51
N LYS A 126 -5.87 18.80 9.69
CA LYS A 126 -6.86 19.26 8.72
C LYS A 126 -7.18 18.18 7.66
N VAL A 127 -6.19 17.39 7.25
CA VAL A 127 -6.36 16.27 6.31
C VAL A 127 -7.15 15.13 6.97
N LYS A 128 -6.80 14.76 8.21
CA LYS A 128 -7.52 13.72 8.98
C LYS A 128 -9.01 14.05 9.10
N ARG A 129 -9.34 15.27 9.53
CA ARG A 129 -10.73 15.72 9.68
C ARG A 129 -11.51 15.64 8.37
N ARG A 130 -10.88 16.01 7.25
CA ARG A 130 -11.51 15.97 5.93
C ARG A 130 -11.73 14.53 5.44
N LEU A 131 -10.73 13.66 5.59
CA LEU A 131 -10.80 12.28 5.13
C LEU A 131 -11.83 11.46 5.93
N PHE A 132 -11.84 11.63 7.24
CA PHE A 132 -12.63 10.82 8.17
C PHE A 132 -13.91 11.50 8.62
N THR A 133 -14.67 12.01 7.65
CA THR A 133 -16.06 12.42 7.90
C THR A 133 -16.96 11.19 8.03
N GLU A 134 -17.96 11.26 8.90
CA GLU A 134 -18.95 10.19 9.09
C GLU A 134 -19.57 9.75 7.75
N GLY A 135 -19.77 8.44 7.58
CA GLY A 135 -20.29 7.85 6.34
C GLY A 135 -19.31 7.78 5.16
N ARG A 136 -18.08 8.33 5.30
CA ARG A 136 -17.05 8.26 4.24
C ARG A 136 -15.98 7.20 4.47
N PHE A 137 -15.97 6.59 5.66
CA PHE A 137 -15.10 5.48 6.01
C PHE A 137 -15.86 4.41 6.80
N GLY A 138 -15.29 3.21 6.87
CA GLY A 138 -15.79 2.11 7.69
C GLY A 138 -14.63 1.43 8.42
N GLU A 139 -14.92 0.72 9.50
CA GLU A 139 -13.91 0.07 10.33
C GLU A 139 -14.12 -1.44 10.26
N MET A 140 -13.71 -2.07 9.15
CA MET A 140 -13.97 -3.51 8.97
C MET A 140 -12.93 -4.40 9.63
N TRP A 141 -11.69 -3.94 9.77
CA TRP A 141 -10.55 -4.77 10.20
C TRP A 141 -10.37 -4.74 11.73
N PRO A 142 -9.78 -5.79 12.33
CA PRO A 142 -9.56 -5.84 13.77
C PRO A 142 -8.47 -4.85 14.22
N LEU A 143 -8.51 -4.46 15.49
CA LEU A 143 -7.35 -3.86 16.15
C LEU A 143 -6.13 -4.79 16.08
N GLY A 144 -4.93 -4.23 16.07
CA GLY A 144 -3.69 -5.00 16.01
C GLY A 144 -2.46 -4.12 16.16
N PRO A 145 -1.24 -4.66 15.99
CA PRO A 145 0.00 -3.88 16.13
C PRO A 145 0.05 -2.64 15.22
N ASP A 146 -0.49 -2.75 14.01
CA ASP A 146 -0.63 -1.66 13.04
C ASP A 146 -1.70 -0.62 13.41
N SER A 147 -2.68 -1.05 14.18
CA SER A 147 -3.80 -0.21 14.60
C SER A 147 -4.16 -0.47 16.06
N PRO A 148 -3.33 0.03 16.99
CA PRO A 148 -3.49 -0.25 18.40
C PRO A 148 -4.68 0.54 18.98
N ALA A 149 -5.23 0.06 20.10
CA ALA A 149 -6.49 0.57 20.65
C ALA A 149 -6.44 2.08 20.95
N GLU A 150 -5.31 2.57 21.47
CA GLU A 150 -5.08 3.96 21.82
C GLU A 150 -5.04 4.91 20.61
N ARG A 151 -4.83 4.40 19.40
CA ARG A 151 -4.89 5.18 18.15
C ARG A 151 -6.20 4.98 17.40
N GLY A 152 -6.97 3.96 17.74
CA GLY A 152 -8.24 3.61 17.09
C GLY A 152 -8.10 2.56 15.99
N ARG A 153 -9.23 2.21 15.39
CA ARG A 153 -9.33 1.10 14.43
C ARG A 153 -8.78 1.46 13.04
N PRO A 154 -8.38 0.46 12.23
CA PRO A 154 -8.10 0.67 10.82
C PRO A 154 -9.34 1.19 10.08
N ARG A 155 -9.16 2.09 9.13
CA ARG A 155 -10.26 2.76 8.41
C ARG A 155 -10.21 2.48 6.91
N ASN A 156 -11.29 1.93 6.39
CA ASN A 156 -11.51 1.68 4.97
C ASN A 156 -12.06 2.93 4.29
N LEU A 157 -11.48 3.34 3.17
CA LEU A 157 -11.97 4.44 2.34
C LEU A 157 -11.90 4.07 0.87
N LYS A 158 -12.74 4.72 0.06
CA LYS A 158 -12.61 4.67 -1.40
C LYS A 158 -11.42 5.53 -1.83
N ILE A 159 -10.55 5.00 -2.68
CA ILE A 159 -9.35 5.72 -3.12
C ILE A 159 -9.69 7.05 -3.81
N ARG A 160 -10.82 7.10 -4.55
CA ARG A 160 -11.34 8.33 -5.16
C ARG A 160 -11.63 9.41 -4.14
N TRP A 161 -12.23 9.04 -3.00
CA TRP A 161 -12.52 9.98 -1.92
C TRP A 161 -11.23 10.56 -1.33
N ILE A 162 -10.20 9.72 -1.15
CA ILE A 162 -8.88 10.18 -0.68
C ILE A 162 -8.28 11.18 -1.68
N GLU A 163 -8.26 10.82 -2.97
CA GLU A 163 -7.77 11.67 -4.06
C GLU A 163 -8.51 13.01 -4.14
N ASP A 164 -9.85 13.00 -4.05
CA ASP A 164 -10.68 14.21 -4.11
C ASP A 164 -10.40 15.11 -2.90
N CYS A 165 -10.42 14.53 -1.70
CA CYS A 165 -10.12 15.27 -0.47
C CYS A 165 -8.72 15.91 -0.51
N LEU A 166 -7.69 15.16 -0.90
CA LEU A 166 -6.34 15.66 -0.92
C LEU A 166 -6.12 16.72 -2.00
N LEU A 167 -6.78 16.58 -3.17
CA LEU A 167 -6.73 17.56 -4.24
C LEU A 167 -7.36 18.90 -3.80
N ASP A 168 -8.52 18.84 -3.14
CA ASP A 168 -9.17 20.03 -2.58
C ASP A 168 -8.31 20.64 -1.45
N MET A 169 -7.76 19.81 -0.56
CA MET A 169 -6.88 20.30 0.52
C MET A 169 -5.62 20.99 -0.03
N ALA A 170 -5.02 20.44 -1.09
CA ALA A 170 -3.85 21.03 -1.72
C ALA A 170 -4.14 22.44 -2.26
N GLN A 171 -5.29 22.64 -2.90
CA GLN A 171 -5.71 23.93 -3.46
C GLN A 171 -6.21 24.90 -2.38
N ASP A 172 -7.22 24.48 -1.62
CA ASP A 172 -8.05 25.37 -0.80
C ASP A 172 -7.43 25.68 0.57
N VAL A 173 -6.57 24.79 1.08
CA VAL A 173 -5.99 24.92 2.42
C VAL A 173 -4.50 25.23 2.38
N TYR A 174 -3.79 24.58 1.46
CA TYR A 174 -2.32 24.62 1.44
C TYR A 174 -1.74 25.52 0.36
N GLY A 175 -2.54 25.97 -0.61
CA GLY A 175 -2.11 26.86 -1.69
C GLY A 175 -1.00 26.25 -2.56
N ILE A 176 -1.03 24.92 -2.73
CA ILE A 176 -0.03 24.18 -3.50
C ILE A 176 -0.30 24.42 -4.99
N GLU A 177 0.77 24.64 -5.75
CA GLU A 177 0.67 24.86 -7.19
C GLU A 177 0.37 23.53 -7.90
N LEU A 178 -0.75 23.48 -8.63
CA LEU A 178 -1.18 22.27 -9.34
C LEU A 178 -1.10 22.46 -10.85
N ARG A 179 -0.41 21.52 -11.51
CA ARG A 179 -0.13 21.48 -12.94
C ARG A 179 -0.88 20.32 -13.58
N ALA A 180 -1.90 20.65 -14.38
CA ALA A 180 -2.78 19.69 -15.05
C ALA A 180 -2.15 19.17 -16.36
N GLU A 181 -0.91 18.69 -16.26
CA GLU A 181 -0.09 18.25 -17.39
C GLU A 181 0.85 17.12 -16.94
N ALA A 182 1.40 16.40 -17.91
CA ALA A 182 2.43 15.41 -17.60
C ALA A 182 3.71 16.12 -17.16
N TYR A 183 4.44 15.51 -16.22
CA TYR A 183 5.77 16.00 -15.89
C TYR A 183 6.75 15.66 -17.02
N GLU A 184 7.52 16.66 -17.44
CA GLU A 184 8.60 16.49 -18.40
C GLU A 184 9.92 16.64 -17.65
N VAL A 185 10.79 15.64 -17.78
CA VAL A 185 12.13 15.71 -17.20
C VAL A 185 12.89 16.80 -17.97
N PRO A 186 13.38 17.85 -17.28
CA PRO A 186 14.03 18.95 -17.98
C PRO A 186 15.42 18.53 -18.48
N GLU A 187 15.88 19.14 -19.57
CA GLU A 187 17.26 18.94 -20.05
C GLU A 187 18.31 19.44 -19.05
N LYS A 188 17.94 20.47 -18.26
CA LYS A 188 18.76 21.06 -17.20
C LYS A 188 17.94 21.31 -15.95
N TRP A 189 18.50 20.94 -14.81
CA TRP A 189 17.86 21.08 -13.51
C TRP A 189 18.14 22.46 -12.90
N ASP A 190 17.35 23.46 -13.30
CA ASP A 190 17.52 24.84 -12.84
C ASP A 190 16.49 25.20 -11.75
N GLY A 191 16.96 25.28 -10.50
CA GLY A 191 16.19 25.80 -9.37
C GLY A 191 15.26 24.83 -8.64
N THR A 192 15.01 23.63 -9.19
CA THR A 192 14.33 22.54 -8.44
C THR A 192 15.34 21.87 -7.50
N HIS A 193 14.97 21.66 -6.24
CA HIS A 193 15.85 20.99 -5.28
C HIS A 193 15.48 19.52 -5.09
N VAL A 194 14.19 19.21 -5.19
CA VAL A 194 13.63 17.88 -4.91
C VAL A 194 12.61 17.51 -5.99
N VAL A 195 12.67 16.26 -6.44
CA VAL A 195 11.68 15.62 -7.32
C VAL A 195 11.14 14.38 -6.63
N ALA A 196 9.88 14.40 -6.20
CA ALA A 196 9.20 13.25 -5.61
C ALA A 196 8.38 12.52 -6.67
N ILE A 197 8.80 11.32 -7.06
CA ILE A 197 8.22 10.52 -8.15
C ILE A 197 7.18 9.56 -7.57
N CYS A 198 5.91 9.81 -7.87
CA CYS A 198 4.74 9.14 -7.29
C CYS A 198 3.73 8.65 -8.37
N ASP A 199 4.09 8.69 -9.65
CA ASP A 199 3.19 8.43 -10.80
C ASP A 199 3.17 6.95 -11.26
N GLY A 200 3.79 6.06 -10.48
CA GLY A 200 3.71 4.60 -10.60
C GLY A 200 4.89 3.95 -11.34
N ALA A 201 5.09 2.64 -11.13
CA ALA A 201 6.27 1.92 -11.64
C ALA A 201 6.39 1.83 -13.17
N ARG A 202 5.31 2.05 -13.92
CA ARG A 202 5.29 2.02 -15.39
C ARG A 202 5.18 3.42 -16.02
N SER A 203 5.47 4.47 -15.23
CA SER A 203 5.35 5.84 -15.71
C SER A 203 6.48 6.23 -16.65
N ARG A 204 6.23 7.24 -17.50
CA ARG A 204 7.26 7.81 -18.38
C ARG A 204 8.40 8.42 -17.59
N THR A 205 8.11 9.06 -16.44
CA THR A 205 9.13 9.62 -15.57
C THR A 205 10.01 8.55 -14.96
N ARG A 206 9.44 7.39 -14.58
CA ARG A 206 10.24 6.29 -14.05
C ARG A 206 11.19 5.72 -15.09
N GLU A 207 10.75 5.61 -16.34
CA GLU A 207 11.59 5.17 -17.46
C GLU A 207 12.68 6.19 -17.79
N ALA A 208 12.33 7.48 -17.85
CA ALA A 208 13.29 8.56 -18.16
C ALA A 208 14.42 8.67 -17.12
N LEU A 209 14.14 8.35 -15.85
CA LEU A 209 15.12 8.38 -14.75
C LEU A 209 15.59 6.96 -14.37
N LYS A 210 15.51 6.00 -15.29
CA LYS A 210 15.90 4.62 -15.02
C LYS A 210 17.37 4.51 -14.61
N ASP A 211 18.26 5.24 -15.27
CA ASP A 211 19.71 5.16 -15.02
C ASP A 211 20.09 5.76 -13.65
N ASP A 212 19.33 6.74 -13.16
CA ASP A 212 19.53 7.38 -11.85
C ASP A 212 19.13 6.50 -10.68
N PHE A 213 18.12 5.64 -10.84
CA PHE A 213 17.62 4.76 -9.78
C PHE A 213 17.97 3.28 -9.99
N GLY A 214 18.46 2.91 -11.17
CA GLY A 214 18.79 1.53 -11.52
C GLY A 214 17.57 0.69 -11.88
N THR A 215 17.84 -0.54 -12.31
CA THR A 215 16.82 -1.52 -12.69
C THR A 215 16.44 -2.38 -11.47
N PRO A 216 15.14 -2.55 -11.17
CA PRO A 216 14.73 -3.44 -10.08
C PRO A 216 15.08 -4.90 -10.38
N ASP A 217 15.64 -5.57 -9.39
CA ASP A 217 16.04 -6.98 -9.43
C ASP A 217 14.81 -7.90 -9.28
N ARG A 218 14.71 -8.96 -10.07
CA ARG A 218 13.62 -9.95 -10.00
C ARG A 218 14.06 -11.27 -9.36
N ASP A 219 15.36 -11.49 -9.23
CA ASP A 219 15.94 -12.80 -8.93
C ASP A 219 15.66 -13.20 -7.48
N PHE A 220 15.58 -12.21 -6.57
CA PHE A 220 15.20 -12.41 -5.16
C PHE A 220 13.81 -13.03 -4.96
N TYR A 221 12.91 -12.91 -5.95
CA TYR A 221 11.53 -13.39 -5.87
C TYR A 221 11.25 -14.36 -7.02
N SER A 222 12.10 -15.38 -7.11
CA SER A 222 12.03 -16.44 -8.11
C SER A 222 11.96 -17.83 -7.46
N ILE A 223 11.35 -18.78 -8.17
CA ILE A 223 11.39 -20.21 -7.85
C ILE A 223 12.16 -20.88 -8.99
N ASN A 224 13.24 -21.58 -8.66
CA ASN A 224 14.11 -22.24 -9.65
C ASN A 224 14.63 -21.30 -10.76
N GLY A 225 14.85 -20.01 -10.44
CA GLY A 225 15.32 -19.00 -11.38
C GLY A 225 14.21 -18.29 -12.19
N GLU A 226 12.96 -18.74 -12.08
CA GLU A 226 11.82 -18.11 -12.77
C GLU A 226 11.07 -17.17 -11.81
N PRO A 227 10.88 -15.88 -12.18
CA PRO A 227 10.09 -14.95 -11.38
C PRO A 227 8.65 -15.43 -11.24
N LEU A 228 8.12 -15.46 -10.02
CA LEU A 228 6.72 -15.80 -9.80
C LEU A 228 5.83 -14.59 -10.10
N GLU A 229 4.88 -14.75 -11.02
CA GLU A 229 3.83 -13.78 -11.30
C GLU A 229 2.44 -14.38 -11.04
N GLU A 230 1.63 -13.74 -10.19
CA GLU A 230 0.24 -14.12 -9.96
C GLU A 230 -0.69 -13.28 -10.83
N THR A 231 -1.66 -13.93 -11.49
CA THR A 231 -2.77 -13.22 -12.15
C THR A 231 -3.97 -13.14 -11.21
N VAL A 232 -4.53 -11.94 -11.08
CA VAL A 232 -5.61 -11.65 -10.13
C VAL A 232 -6.75 -10.97 -10.84
N LEU A 233 -7.96 -11.45 -10.56
CA LEU A 233 -9.19 -10.86 -11.04
C LEU A 233 -9.80 -9.96 -9.96
N GLY A 234 -9.96 -8.68 -10.27
CA GLY A 234 -10.67 -7.71 -9.43
C GLY A 234 -12.14 -7.63 -9.83
N ILE A 235 -13.01 -8.15 -8.98
CA ILE A 235 -14.47 -8.21 -9.19
C ILE A 235 -15.13 -7.15 -8.30
N ARG A 236 -15.70 -6.11 -8.90
CA ARG A 236 -16.40 -5.06 -8.18
C ARG A 236 -17.85 -5.46 -7.94
N VAL A 237 -18.29 -5.41 -6.69
CA VAL A 237 -19.65 -5.76 -6.28
C VAL A 237 -20.28 -4.69 -5.38
N ARG A 238 -21.60 -4.58 -5.41
CA ARG A 238 -22.36 -4.05 -4.27
C ARG A 238 -22.38 -5.10 -3.15
N SER A 239 -22.33 -4.67 -1.90
CA SER A 239 -22.52 -5.54 -0.75
C SER A 239 -23.61 -4.95 0.13
N HIS A 240 -24.49 -5.84 0.58
CA HIS A 240 -25.55 -5.54 1.54
C HIS A 240 -25.21 -6.05 2.94
N LEU A 241 -24.02 -6.65 3.09
CA LEU A 241 -23.53 -7.15 4.36
C LEU A 241 -22.74 -6.05 5.11
N PRO A 242 -22.81 -6.02 6.45
CA PRO A 242 -21.84 -5.29 7.26
C PRO A 242 -20.41 -5.72 6.89
N ASP A 243 -19.52 -4.75 6.66
CA ASP A 243 -18.20 -5.02 6.10
C ASP A 243 -17.38 -6.00 6.97
N GLU A 244 -17.49 -5.90 8.31
CA GLU A 244 -16.80 -6.78 9.27
C GLU A 244 -17.12 -8.27 9.10
N PHE A 245 -18.32 -8.60 8.67
CA PHE A 245 -18.76 -10.01 8.55
C PHE A 245 -17.96 -10.77 7.49
N THR A 246 -17.35 -10.03 6.56
CA THR A 246 -16.56 -10.57 5.45
C THR A 246 -15.12 -10.92 5.87
N VAL A 247 -14.65 -10.43 7.02
CA VAL A 247 -13.27 -10.64 7.46
C VAL A 247 -12.97 -12.09 7.80
N PRO A 248 -13.77 -12.82 8.61
CA PRO A 248 -13.50 -14.23 8.88
C PRO A 248 -13.52 -15.09 7.61
N LEU A 249 -14.46 -14.81 6.69
CA LEU A 249 -14.54 -15.46 5.37
C LEU A 249 -13.31 -15.18 4.49
N THR A 250 -12.79 -13.95 4.55
CA THR A 250 -11.58 -13.57 3.82
C THR A 250 -10.36 -14.27 4.40
N VAL A 251 -10.17 -14.23 5.72
CA VAL A 251 -8.94 -14.70 6.37
C VAL A 251 -8.84 -16.23 6.41
N SER A 252 -9.95 -16.97 6.32
CA SER A 252 -9.97 -18.43 6.37
C SER A 252 -9.55 -19.14 5.07
N GLN A 253 -9.34 -18.42 3.97
CA GLN A 253 -8.96 -19.02 2.68
C GLN A 253 -8.10 -18.04 1.85
N ASN A 254 -7.22 -18.51 0.97
CA ASN A 254 -6.36 -17.63 0.14
C ASN A 254 -6.84 -17.47 -1.32
N ARG A 255 -8.00 -17.99 -1.69
CA ARG A 255 -8.56 -17.87 -3.05
C ARG A 255 -9.15 -16.49 -3.34
N PHE A 256 -9.93 -15.96 -2.40
CA PHE A 256 -10.62 -14.68 -2.50
C PHE A 256 -10.22 -13.73 -1.38
N LEU A 257 -10.23 -12.44 -1.67
CA LEU A 257 -10.05 -11.38 -0.69
C LEU A 257 -11.05 -10.28 -0.95
N PHE A 258 -11.91 -9.97 0.02
CA PHE A 258 -12.89 -8.90 -0.12
C PHE A 258 -12.51 -7.67 0.71
N ASN A 259 -12.21 -6.57 0.02
CA ASN A 259 -12.09 -5.25 0.65
C ASN A 259 -13.40 -4.49 0.43
N SER A 260 -14.19 -4.35 1.50
CA SER A 260 -15.54 -3.76 1.45
C SER A 260 -15.60 -2.39 2.13
N LEU A 261 -16.49 -1.54 1.59
CA LEU A 261 -17.06 -0.33 2.17
C LEU A 261 -18.42 -0.07 1.51
N GLY A 262 -19.47 -0.76 1.98
CA GLY A 262 -20.80 -0.76 1.35
C GLY A 262 -20.79 -1.36 -0.07
N GLY A 263 -20.00 -2.42 -0.25
CA GLY A 263 -19.55 -2.94 -1.55
C GLY A 263 -18.05 -2.71 -1.75
N GLY A 264 -17.46 -3.27 -2.79
CA GLY A 264 -16.01 -3.18 -2.97
C GLY A 264 -15.47 -4.15 -4.00
N PHE A 265 -14.24 -4.60 -3.80
CA PHE A 265 -13.53 -5.49 -4.72
C PHE A 265 -13.24 -6.83 -4.07
N ILE A 266 -13.77 -7.89 -4.69
CA ILE A 266 -13.36 -9.27 -4.44
C ILE A 266 -12.17 -9.54 -5.37
N ASN A 267 -10.98 -9.72 -4.82
CA ASN A 267 -9.80 -10.13 -5.55
C ASN A 267 -9.72 -11.66 -5.55
N MET A 268 -9.71 -12.26 -6.74
CA MET A 268 -9.65 -13.71 -6.94
C MET A 268 -8.30 -14.05 -7.56
N ARG A 269 -7.49 -14.85 -6.86
CA ARG A 269 -6.24 -15.38 -7.42
C ARG A 269 -6.58 -16.44 -8.46
N LEU A 270 -5.85 -16.50 -9.56
CA LEU A 270 -6.12 -17.42 -10.66
C LEU A 270 -4.92 -18.34 -10.93
N THR A 271 -5.20 -19.53 -11.45
CA THR A 271 -4.16 -20.33 -12.13
C THR A 271 -3.88 -19.79 -13.53
N ALA A 272 -2.80 -20.22 -14.18
CA ALA A 272 -2.52 -19.92 -15.58
C ALA A 272 -3.66 -20.39 -16.51
N GLU A 273 -4.25 -21.56 -16.23
CA GLU A 273 -5.38 -22.10 -17.00
C GLU A 273 -6.62 -21.21 -16.83
N GLU A 274 -6.94 -20.78 -15.62
CA GLU A 274 -8.02 -19.82 -15.37
C GLU A 274 -7.75 -18.44 -15.98
N ALA A 275 -6.51 -17.95 -15.90
CA ALA A 275 -6.11 -16.70 -16.52
C ALA A 275 -6.27 -16.74 -18.05
N SER A 276 -6.03 -17.90 -18.67
CA SER A 276 -6.24 -18.09 -20.12
C SER A 276 -7.70 -17.94 -20.57
N GLU A 277 -8.67 -18.07 -19.65
CA GLU A 277 -10.08 -17.77 -19.93
C GLU A 277 -10.42 -16.28 -19.90
N ILE A 278 -9.50 -15.40 -19.49
CA ILE A 278 -9.70 -13.93 -19.49
C ILE A 278 -9.62 -13.37 -20.91
N VAL A 279 -10.52 -13.82 -21.77
CA VAL A 279 -10.62 -13.43 -23.18
C VAL A 279 -11.77 -12.45 -23.34
N ALA A 280 -11.49 -11.34 -24.00
CA ALA A 280 -12.52 -10.45 -24.51
C ALA A 280 -12.69 -10.67 -26.03
N ILE A 281 -13.92 -10.74 -26.52
CA ILE A 281 -14.27 -10.94 -27.93
C ILE A 281 -14.81 -9.62 -28.47
N GLY A 282 -14.08 -9.00 -29.39
CA GLY A 282 -14.55 -7.87 -30.18
C GLY A 282 -15.31 -8.32 -31.42
N GLU A 283 -15.69 -7.35 -32.28
CA GLU A 283 -16.42 -7.61 -33.53
C GLU A 283 -15.70 -8.60 -34.46
N ASN A 284 -14.37 -8.49 -34.53
CA ASN A 284 -13.53 -9.28 -35.44
C ASN A 284 -12.75 -10.43 -34.75
N GLY A 285 -13.15 -10.82 -33.53
CA GLY A 285 -12.50 -11.90 -32.77
C GLY A 285 -11.86 -11.46 -31.44
N PRO A 286 -10.97 -12.30 -30.87
CA PRO A 286 -10.35 -12.03 -29.56
C PRO A 286 -9.54 -10.73 -29.53
N VAL A 287 -9.60 -10.01 -28.41
CA VAL A 287 -8.87 -8.77 -28.17
C VAL A 287 -8.26 -8.76 -26.76
N GLU A 288 -7.05 -8.23 -26.63
CA GLU A 288 -6.29 -8.17 -25.36
C GLU A 288 -6.77 -7.03 -24.43
N CYS A 289 -8.07 -6.78 -24.35
CA CYS A 289 -8.62 -5.61 -23.66
C CYS A 289 -8.28 -5.57 -22.17
N ILE A 290 -8.48 -6.70 -21.49
CA ILE A 290 -8.40 -6.78 -20.04
C ILE A 290 -6.94 -6.88 -19.59
N GLU A 291 -6.14 -7.71 -20.27
CA GLU A 291 -4.75 -7.97 -19.90
C GLU A 291 -3.81 -6.81 -20.27
N ARG A 292 -3.92 -6.26 -21.48
CA ARG A 292 -2.97 -5.26 -21.99
C ARG A 292 -3.33 -3.84 -21.61
N TYR A 293 -4.61 -3.49 -21.69
CA TYR A 293 -5.08 -2.13 -21.50
C TYR A 293 -5.72 -1.88 -20.14
N SER A 294 -5.72 -2.89 -19.25
CA SER A 294 -6.37 -2.85 -17.93
C SER A 294 -7.81 -2.35 -18.02
N CYS A 295 -8.53 -2.77 -19.07
CA CYS A 295 -9.90 -2.33 -19.30
C CYS A 295 -10.81 -2.83 -18.17
N THR A 296 -11.75 -1.97 -17.80
CA THR A 296 -12.86 -2.35 -16.94
C THR A 296 -14.03 -2.85 -17.81
N LEU A 297 -14.50 -4.05 -17.53
CA LEU A 297 -15.71 -4.63 -18.13
C LEU A 297 -16.92 -4.35 -17.24
N ARG A 298 -18.09 -4.08 -17.81
CA ARG A 298 -19.33 -3.78 -17.08
C ARG A 298 -20.51 -4.60 -17.61
N PRO A 299 -21.52 -4.88 -16.78
CA PRO A 299 -22.73 -5.55 -17.25
C PRO A 299 -23.47 -4.68 -18.29
N LEU A 300 -23.89 -5.31 -19.39
CA LEU A 300 -24.78 -4.78 -20.41
C LEU A 300 -25.74 -5.90 -20.81
N GLY A 301 -26.96 -5.88 -20.26
CA GLY A 301 -27.90 -7.00 -20.41
C GLY A 301 -27.36 -8.27 -19.77
N ASP A 302 -27.23 -9.33 -20.56
CA ASP A 302 -26.70 -10.65 -20.18
C ASP A 302 -25.17 -10.77 -20.37
N ARG A 303 -24.50 -9.72 -20.84
CA ARG A 303 -23.06 -9.75 -21.19
C ARG A 303 -22.25 -8.80 -20.33
N PHE A 304 -20.94 -9.02 -20.29
CA PHE A 304 -19.99 -8.06 -19.74
C PHE A 304 -19.18 -7.43 -20.85
N VAL A 305 -19.29 -6.11 -21.03
CA VAL A 305 -18.72 -5.39 -22.16
C VAL A 305 -17.65 -4.40 -21.72
N CYS A 306 -16.58 -4.33 -22.50
CA CYS A 306 -15.50 -3.37 -22.32
C CYS A 306 -15.97 -1.96 -22.67
N ASP A 307 -15.78 -1.05 -21.73
CA ASP A 307 -16.16 0.36 -21.87
C ASP A 307 -15.45 1.09 -23.03
N ARG A 308 -14.27 0.61 -23.44
CA ARG A 308 -13.41 1.26 -24.44
C ARG A 308 -13.46 0.61 -25.81
N HIS A 309 -13.44 -0.73 -25.84
CA HIS A 309 -13.29 -1.51 -27.08
C HIS A 309 -14.57 -2.25 -27.45
N LEU A 310 -15.65 -2.10 -26.66
CA LEU A 310 -16.96 -2.73 -26.85
C LEU A 310 -16.91 -4.26 -26.98
N SER A 311 -15.82 -4.87 -26.52
CA SER A 311 -15.60 -6.31 -26.54
C SER A 311 -16.31 -7.00 -25.38
N THR A 312 -16.90 -8.17 -25.63
CA THR A 312 -17.59 -8.98 -24.63
C THR A 312 -16.63 -9.91 -23.89
N PHE A 313 -16.73 -9.98 -22.57
CA PHE A 313 -16.00 -10.94 -21.74
C PHE A 313 -16.53 -12.35 -21.99
N LYS A 314 -15.74 -13.17 -22.70
CA LYS A 314 -16.15 -14.51 -23.15
C LYS A 314 -16.68 -15.38 -22.01
N PRO A 315 -16.04 -15.47 -20.81
CA PRO A 315 -16.55 -16.32 -19.74
C PRO A 315 -17.99 -16.04 -19.34
N SER A 316 -18.46 -14.79 -19.45
CA SER A 316 -19.83 -14.44 -19.07
C SER A 316 -20.92 -14.98 -20.00
N ILE A 317 -20.56 -15.36 -21.24
CA ILE A 317 -21.51 -15.81 -22.28
C ILE A 317 -21.23 -17.24 -22.77
N ASP A 318 -20.08 -17.81 -22.40
CA ASP A 318 -19.69 -19.16 -22.81
C ASP A 318 -20.22 -20.19 -21.81
N PRO A 319 -21.19 -21.05 -22.19
CA PRO A 319 -21.72 -22.08 -21.29
C PRO A 319 -20.67 -23.14 -20.90
N LEU A 320 -19.55 -23.21 -21.62
CA LEU A 320 -18.44 -24.10 -21.33
C LEU A 320 -17.36 -23.45 -20.44
N SER A 321 -17.52 -22.19 -20.05
CA SER A 321 -16.56 -21.50 -19.18
C SER A 321 -16.45 -22.22 -17.84
N PHE A 322 -15.22 -22.59 -17.48
CA PHE A 322 -14.95 -23.13 -16.14
C PHE A 322 -14.63 -22.03 -15.13
N LEU A 323 -14.26 -20.82 -15.58
CA LEU A 323 -13.97 -19.68 -14.71
C LEU A 323 -15.26 -19.01 -14.20
N TRP A 324 -16.26 -18.83 -15.07
CA TRP A 324 -17.46 -18.05 -14.73
C TRP A 324 -18.24 -18.56 -13.52
N PRO A 325 -18.50 -19.87 -13.36
CA PRO A 325 -19.15 -20.40 -12.15
C PRO A 325 -18.36 -20.09 -10.87
N ARG A 326 -17.02 -20.08 -10.93
CA ARG A 326 -16.14 -19.81 -9.79
C ARG A 326 -16.17 -18.33 -9.39
N ILE A 327 -16.27 -17.42 -10.38
CA ILE A 327 -16.51 -15.99 -10.13
C ILE A 327 -17.84 -15.83 -9.40
N MET A 328 -18.90 -16.47 -9.89
CA MET A 328 -20.24 -16.39 -9.27
C MET A 328 -20.26 -16.96 -7.84
N ASP A 329 -19.51 -18.02 -7.57
CA ASP A 329 -19.36 -18.56 -6.21
C ASP A 329 -18.72 -17.54 -5.27
N GLY A 330 -17.64 -16.87 -5.69
CA GLY A 330 -17.00 -15.82 -4.89
C GLY A 330 -17.95 -14.67 -4.56
N ILE A 331 -18.74 -14.22 -5.55
CA ILE A 331 -19.76 -13.17 -5.36
C ILE A 331 -20.80 -13.61 -4.31
N ARG A 332 -21.35 -14.82 -4.45
CA ARG A 332 -22.36 -15.37 -3.53
C ARG A 332 -21.81 -15.61 -2.12
N PHE A 333 -20.57 -16.06 -2.01
CA PHE A 333 -19.88 -16.30 -0.75
C PHE A 333 -19.83 -15.04 0.11
N PHE A 334 -19.58 -13.88 -0.51
CA PHE A 334 -19.61 -12.57 0.15
C PHE A 334 -21.01 -11.92 0.15
N GLY A 335 -22.07 -12.69 -0.08
CA GLY A 335 -23.46 -12.25 0.06
C GLY A 335 -23.96 -11.30 -1.02
N ALA A 336 -23.24 -11.18 -2.14
CA ALA A 336 -23.69 -10.44 -3.32
C ALA A 336 -24.44 -11.38 -4.29
N SER A 337 -25.36 -10.81 -5.08
CA SER A 337 -26.05 -11.51 -6.17
C SER A 337 -25.40 -11.22 -7.53
N PRO A 338 -25.74 -11.94 -8.60
CA PRO A 338 -25.30 -11.58 -9.96
C PRO A 338 -25.67 -10.13 -10.35
N SER A 339 -26.81 -9.62 -9.86
CA SER A 339 -27.24 -8.24 -10.10
C SER A 339 -26.43 -7.18 -9.34
N ASP A 340 -25.61 -7.60 -8.39
CA ASP A 340 -24.69 -6.74 -7.64
C ASP A 340 -23.32 -6.63 -8.30
N PHE A 341 -23.05 -7.41 -9.35
CA PHE A 341 -21.79 -7.38 -10.07
C PHE A 341 -21.71 -6.12 -10.94
N LEU A 342 -20.80 -5.22 -10.57
CA LEU A 342 -20.69 -3.91 -11.19
C LEU A 342 -19.63 -3.83 -12.28
N SER A 343 -18.49 -4.50 -12.10
CA SER A 343 -17.41 -4.46 -13.08
C SER A 343 -16.27 -5.42 -12.79
N LEU A 344 -15.50 -5.80 -13.82
CA LEU A 344 -14.33 -6.70 -13.73
C LEU A 344 -13.07 -6.04 -14.28
N THR A 345 -11.91 -6.35 -13.69
CA THR A 345 -10.57 -6.03 -14.20
C THR A 345 -9.60 -7.18 -13.90
N SER A 346 -8.49 -7.27 -14.62
CA SER A 346 -7.36 -8.18 -14.28
C SER A 346 -6.10 -7.37 -14.02
N PHE A 347 -5.21 -7.89 -13.17
CA PHE A 347 -3.87 -7.37 -12.98
C PHE A 347 -2.90 -8.49 -12.58
N LYS A 348 -1.62 -8.30 -12.91
CA LYS A 348 -0.54 -9.21 -12.52
C LYS A 348 0.19 -8.66 -11.30
N LEU A 349 0.55 -9.57 -10.41
CA LEU A 349 1.43 -9.30 -9.28
C LEU A 349 2.77 -9.98 -9.52
N GLY A 350 3.84 -9.20 -9.48
CA GLY A 350 5.20 -9.74 -9.42
C GLY A 350 5.99 -8.89 -8.44
N MET A 351 6.89 -9.54 -7.71
CA MET A 351 7.80 -8.82 -6.82
C MET A 351 9.10 -8.51 -7.52
N ARG A 352 9.65 -7.34 -7.18
CA ARG A 352 10.94 -6.85 -7.67
C ARG A 352 11.60 -6.10 -6.54
N GLN A 353 12.93 -6.08 -6.45
CA GLN A 353 13.67 -5.38 -5.42
C GLN A 353 14.41 -4.18 -6.02
N HIS A 354 14.16 -2.99 -5.49
CA HIS A 354 14.92 -1.80 -5.83
C HIS A 354 16.18 -1.72 -4.98
N SER A 355 17.32 -1.41 -5.60
CA SER A 355 18.59 -1.22 -4.91
C SER A 355 18.72 0.17 -4.26
N ARG A 356 18.00 1.18 -4.79
CA ARG A 356 17.98 2.55 -4.27
C ARG A 356 16.63 3.23 -4.49
N PHE A 357 16.28 4.13 -3.59
CA PHE A 357 15.08 4.96 -3.66
C PHE A 357 15.38 6.46 -3.77
N THR A 358 16.64 6.83 -3.51
CA THR A 358 17.17 8.19 -3.56
C THR A 358 18.25 8.28 -4.64
N ALA A 359 18.22 9.34 -5.43
CA ALA A 359 19.23 9.61 -6.45
C ALA A 359 19.55 11.10 -6.55
N GLN A 360 20.81 11.45 -6.82
CA GLN A 360 21.18 12.80 -7.20
C GLN A 360 21.00 12.94 -8.71
N LEU A 361 20.02 13.73 -9.16
CA LEU A 361 19.70 13.90 -10.58
C LEU A 361 20.60 14.94 -11.25
N ALA A 362 21.09 15.90 -10.47
CA ALA A 362 22.03 16.94 -10.88
C ALA A 362 22.69 17.59 -9.65
N PRO A 363 23.73 18.43 -9.83
CA PRO A 363 24.22 19.29 -8.75
C PRO A 363 23.07 20.07 -8.10
N GLY A 364 22.82 19.83 -6.81
CA GLY A 364 21.76 20.50 -6.06
C GLY A 364 20.34 19.94 -6.23
N THR A 365 20.11 18.93 -7.07
CA THR A 365 18.79 18.32 -7.32
C THR A 365 18.76 16.85 -6.93
N TRP A 366 17.77 16.45 -6.13
CA TRP A 366 17.58 15.09 -5.64
C TRP A 366 16.22 14.51 -6.04
N GLY A 367 16.23 13.26 -6.51
CA GLY A 367 15.05 12.50 -6.87
C GLY A 367 14.74 11.42 -5.85
N PHE A 368 13.46 11.17 -5.63
CA PHE A 368 12.96 10.16 -4.68
C PHE A 368 11.82 9.36 -5.30
N LEU A 369 11.92 8.02 -5.24
CA LEU A 369 10.81 7.13 -5.60
C LEU A 369 9.90 6.96 -4.38
N LEU A 370 8.59 7.16 -4.53
CA LEU A 370 7.60 6.95 -3.47
C LEU A 370 6.39 6.14 -3.97
N GLY A 371 5.65 5.52 -3.04
CA GLY A 371 4.43 4.78 -3.37
C GLY A 371 4.65 3.68 -4.42
N ASP A 372 3.70 3.53 -5.35
CA ASP A 372 3.77 2.51 -6.42
C ASP A 372 5.00 2.69 -7.35
N ALA A 373 5.60 3.88 -7.43
CA ALA A 373 6.82 4.12 -8.20
C ALA A 373 8.07 3.52 -7.54
N ALA A 374 8.05 3.37 -6.21
CA ALA A 374 9.10 2.75 -5.41
C ALA A 374 8.83 1.26 -5.14
N ASN A 375 7.60 0.96 -4.71
CA ASN A 375 7.21 -0.35 -4.23
C ASN A 375 5.86 -0.67 -4.84
N SER A 376 5.85 -1.40 -5.96
CA SER A 376 4.63 -2.07 -6.42
C SER A 376 4.30 -3.20 -5.44
N LEU A 377 3.11 -3.15 -4.84
CA LEU A 377 2.74 -3.98 -3.70
C LEU A 377 1.64 -5.00 -4.06
N HIS A 378 1.68 -6.14 -3.37
CA HIS A 378 0.65 -7.18 -3.44
C HIS A 378 -0.70 -6.65 -2.90
N PHE A 379 -1.84 -7.14 -3.41
CA PHE A 379 -3.19 -6.70 -2.99
C PHE A 379 -3.60 -7.14 -1.57
N TRP A 380 -2.64 -7.59 -0.76
CA TRP A 380 -2.88 -8.00 0.62
C TRP A 380 -3.53 -6.83 1.39
N PRO A 381 -4.53 -7.07 2.27
CA PRO A 381 -5.40 -6.01 2.75
C PRO A 381 -4.63 -4.90 3.47
N GLY A 382 -4.86 -3.67 3.04
CA GLY A 382 -4.41 -2.50 3.79
C GLY A 382 -2.90 -2.33 3.90
N ARG A 383 -2.12 -2.61 2.84
CA ARG A 383 -0.67 -2.38 2.85
C ARG A 383 -0.18 -1.37 1.81
N GLY A 384 -0.60 -1.53 0.56
CA GLY A 384 -0.22 -0.68 -0.58
C GLY A 384 -0.11 0.82 -0.23
N LEU A 385 -1.26 1.39 0.13
CA LEU A 385 -1.34 2.81 0.47
C LEU A 385 -0.63 3.16 1.79
N ASN A 386 -0.62 2.27 2.79
CA ASN A 386 0.06 2.52 4.06
C ASN A 386 1.56 2.70 3.88
N THR A 387 2.19 1.82 3.10
CA THR A 387 3.61 1.92 2.74
C THR A 387 3.88 3.19 1.93
N GLY A 388 3.01 3.52 0.97
CA GLY A 388 3.09 4.77 0.24
C GLY A 388 3.04 6.01 1.14
N VAL A 389 2.10 6.05 2.08
CA VAL A 389 1.98 7.17 3.03
C VAL A 389 3.19 7.24 3.97
N LYS A 390 3.68 6.10 4.49
CA LYS A 390 4.92 6.05 5.30
C LYS A 390 6.13 6.56 4.52
N SER A 391 6.25 6.21 3.23
CA SER A 391 7.31 6.74 2.36
C SER A 391 7.25 8.26 2.21
N ALA A 392 6.04 8.80 1.97
CA ALA A 392 5.80 10.23 1.88
C ALA A 392 6.12 10.98 3.19
N GLN A 393 5.68 10.43 4.32
CA GLN A 393 5.96 10.99 5.65
C GLN A 393 7.45 10.99 5.96
N SER A 394 8.16 9.90 5.65
CA SER A 394 9.60 9.78 5.87
C SER A 394 10.38 10.84 5.09
N LEU A 395 10.03 11.05 3.81
CA LEU A 395 10.67 12.09 3.01
C LEU A 395 10.32 13.49 3.53
N ALA A 396 9.05 13.75 3.87
CA ALA A 396 8.63 15.06 4.37
C ALA A 396 9.35 15.45 5.67
N THR A 397 9.44 14.52 6.62
CA THR A 397 10.22 14.69 7.86
C THR A 397 11.69 14.97 7.56
N THR A 398 12.31 14.19 6.66
CA THR A 398 13.72 14.36 6.26
C THR A 398 13.97 15.75 5.68
N LEU A 399 13.11 16.20 4.75
CA LEU A 399 13.27 17.51 4.11
C LEU A 399 13.13 18.66 5.11
N ARG A 400 12.13 18.57 6.00
CA ARG A 400 11.92 19.55 7.07
C ARG A 400 13.15 19.66 7.98
N GLU A 401 13.76 18.54 8.37
CA GLU A 401 14.90 18.53 9.29
C GLU A 401 16.20 18.99 8.65
N ARG A 402 16.38 18.70 7.35
CA ARG A 402 17.64 18.93 6.65
C ARG A 402 17.69 20.26 5.89
N TRP A 403 16.53 20.81 5.50
CA TRP A 403 16.52 22.06 4.75
C TRP A 403 16.91 23.24 5.64
N GLN A 404 18.04 23.85 5.30
CA GLN A 404 18.56 25.06 5.97
C GLN A 404 18.84 26.18 4.96
N GLY A 405 18.21 26.14 3.77
CA GLY A 405 18.52 27.04 2.66
C GLY A 405 19.87 26.75 1.98
N LYS A 406 20.41 25.54 2.15
CA LYS A 406 21.68 25.09 1.58
C LYS A 406 21.45 23.82 0.76
N ALA A 407 22.31 23.60 -0.24
CA ALA A 407 22.26 22.39 -1.05
C ALA A 407 22.40 21.13 -0.18
N PHE A 408 21.57 20.14 -0.46
CA PHE A 408 21.62 18.84 0.21
C PHE A 408 22.86 18.04 -0.17
N ARG A 409 23.27 17.18 0.76
CA ARG A 409 24.31 16.16 0.60
C ARG A 409 23.65 14.79 0.60
N SER A 410 24.32 13.81 0.00
CA SER A 410 23.85 12.40 0.01
C SER A 410 23.54 11.90 1.43
N SER A 411 24.39 12.24 2.40
CA SER A 411 24.23 11.86 3.81
C SER A 411 22.96 12.38 4.47
N ASP A 412 22.36 13.45 3.93
CA ASP A 412 21.13 14.03 4.51
C ASP A 412 19.94 13.08 4.33
N PHE A 413 20.00 12.17 3.36
CA PHE A 413 18.92 11.25 3.00
C PHE A 413 19.12 9.81 3.48
N SER A 414 20.22 9.48 4.17
CA SER A 414 20.50 8.12 4.62
C SER A 414 19.39 7.51 5.48
N SER A 415 18.72 8.32 6.33
CA SER A 415 17.61 7.85 7.16
C SER A 415 16.36 7.53 6.32
N HIS A 416 16.06 8.36 5.32
CA HIS A 416 14.96 8.11 4.39
C HIS A 416 15.22 6.85 3.56
N GLU A 417 16.40 6.74 2.97
CA GLU A 417 16.80 5.57 2.19
C GLU A 417 16.71 4.28 3.03
N GLY A 418 17.24 4.29 4.25
CA GLY A 418 17.14 3.16 5.18
C GLY A 418 15.69 2.81 5.54
N THR A 419 14.82 3.80 5.69
CA THR A 419 13.39 3.58 5.93
C THR A 419 12.72 2.94 4.71
N MET A 420 13.05 3.40 3.50
CA MET A 420 12.50 2.84 2.26
C MET A 420 12.94 1.38 2.03
N GLN A 421 14.20 1.05 2.35
CA GLN A 421 14.71 -0.32 2.31
C GLN A 421 13.99 -1.22 3.32
N GLN A 422 13.75 -0.74 4.54
CA GLN A 422 12.98 -1.47 5.55
C GLN A 422 11.53 -1.70 5.12
N LEU A 423 10.88 -0.67 4.57
CA LEU A 423 9.52 -0.77 4.03
C LEU A 423 9.45 -1.80 2.89
N GLN A 424 10.40 -1.74 1.96
CA GLN A 424 10.51 -2.69 0.85
C GLN A 424 10.68 -4.13 1.36
N TYR A 425 11.69 -4.36 2.21
CA TYR A 425 12.00 -5.67 2.73
C TYR A 425 10.80 -6.27 3.46
N ARG A 426 10.17 -5.50 4.35
CA ARG A 426 9.04 -5.96 5.14
C ARG A 426 7.85 -6.32 4.25
N GLU A 427 7.46 -5.45 3.33
CA GLU A 427 6.26 -5.70 2.51
C GLU A 427 6.48 -6.80 1.48
N LYS A 428 7.64 -6.82 0.81
CA LYS A 428 7.91 -7.82 -0.25
C LYS A 428 8.21 -9.18 0.33
N SER A 429 8.97 -9.30 1.42
CA SER A 429 9.21 -10.61 2.05
C SER A 429 7.91 -11.23 2.58
N ARG A 430 7.01 -10.43 3.17
CA ARG A 430 5.70 -10.92 3.65
C ARG A 430 4.78 -11.33 2.50
N ALA A 431 4.72 -10.51 1.46
CA ALA A 431 3.97 -10.86 0.25
C ALA A 431 4.54 -12.15 -0.36
N TRP A 432 5.87 -12.29 -0.43
CA TRP A 432 6.54 -13.46 -0.99
C TRP A 432 6.13 -14.73 -0.26
N THR A 433 6.27 -14.76 1.07
CA THR A 433 5.85 -15.90 1.90
C THR A 433 4.38 -16.25 1.67
N THR A 434 3.52 -15.27 1.38
CA THR A 434 2.10 -15.50 1.11
C THR A 434 1.82 -16.00 -0.32
N MET A 435 2.70 -15.71 -1.27
CA MET A 435 2.61 -16.22 -2.64
C MET A 435 3.12 -17.67 -2.74
N VAL A 436 4.16 -18.01 -1.96
CA VAL A 436 4.78 -19.34 -1.98
C VAL A 436 4.42 -20.27 -0.83
N MET A 437 3.57 -19.85 0.12
CA MET A 437 3.12 -20.60 1.32
C MET A 437 3.74 -22.00 1.47
N PRO A 438 4.87 -22.11 2.21
CA PRO A 438 5.62 -23.35 2.30
C PRO A 438 4.75 -24.53 2.73
N ASP A 439 5.06 -25.71 2.22
CA ASP A 439 4.41 -26.96 2.65
C ASP A 439 4.88 -27.40 4.05
N GLU A 440 4.41 -28.55 4.52
CA GLU A 440 4.78 -29.11 5.83
C GLU A 440 6.28 -29.39 5.96
N ASN A 441 6.99 -29.56 4.84
CA ASN A 441 8.44 -29.76 4.79
C ASN A 441 9.21 -28.44 4.61
N GLY A 442 8.51 -27.30 4.54
CA GLY A 442 9.10 -25.99 4.31
C GLY A 442 9.47 -25.71 2.85
N ALA A 443 9.09 -26.57 1.90
CA ALA A 443 9.34 -26.34 0.49
C ALA A 443 8.40 -25.25 -0.06
N PRO A 444 8.90 -24.25 -0.81
CA PRO A 444 8.05 -23.20 -1.36
C PRO A 444 7.09 -23.80 -2.39
N ARG A 445 5.80 -23.52 -2.21
CA ARG A 445 4.72 -23.98 -3.08
C ARG A 445 3.80 -22.83 -3.46
N GLY A 446 3.77 -22.49 -4.74
CA GLY A 446 2.94 -21.40 -5.25
C GLY A 446 1.47 -21.58 -4.89
N ILE A 447 0.77 -20.48 -4.56
CA ILE A 447 -0.68 -20.51 -4.34
C ILE A 447 -1.43 -21.08 -5.56
N GLU A 448 -0.92 -20.84 -6.76
CA GLU A 448 -1.45 -21.38 -8.01
C GLU A 448 -1.49 -22.91 -7.99
N ASP A 449 -0.43 -23.58 -7.53
CA ASP A 449 -0.38 -25.04 -7.45
C ASP A 449 -1.42 -25.58 -6.48
N ARG A 450 -1.61 -24.91 -5.34
CA ARG A 450 -2.66 -25.27 -4.35
C ARG A 450 -4.07 -25.09 -4.92
N VAL A 451 -4.28 -24.05 -5.73
CA VAL A 451 -5.55 -23.88 -6.44
C VAL A 451 -5.74 -25.02 -7.43
N ARG A 452 -4.71 -25.38 -8.21
CA ARG A 452 -4.78 -26.48 -9.19
C ARG A 452 -5.16 -27.80 -8.52
N ASP A 453 -4.47 -28.17 -7.44
CA ASP A 453 -4.83 -29.34 -6.62
C ASP A 453 -6.29 -29.29 -6.13
N GLY A 454 -6.74 -28.11 -5.68
CA GLY A 454 -8.10 -27.89 -5.22
C GLY A 454 -9.17 -28.12 -6.28
N LEU A 455 -8.80 -28.03 -7.56
CA LEU A 455 -9.70 -28.31 -8.68
C LEU A 455 -9.74 -29.79 -9.07
N GLU A 456 -8.84 -30.61 -8.54
CA GLU A 456 -8.77 -32.05 -8.75
C GLU A 456 -9.51 -32.82 -7.64
N GLY A 457 -10.06 -34.00 -7.98
CA GLY A 457 -10.79 -34.86 -7.03
C GLY A 457 -9.86 -35.66 -6.11
N PRO A 458 -10.41 -36.34 -5.07
CA PRO A 458 -11.83 -36.52 -4.79
C PRO A 458 -12.52 -35.29 -4.13
N PHE A 459 -13.84 -35.24 -4.19
CA PHE A 459 -14.67 -34.15 -3.65
C PHE A 459 -15.62 -34.67 -2.55
N ASP A 460 -15.14 -34.73 -1.30
CA ASP A 460 -15.99 -35.03 -0.14
C ASP A 460 -16.56 -33.73 0.44
N ARG A 461 -17.81 -33.41 0.10
CA ARG A 461 -18.46 -32.18 0.58
C ARG A 461 -18.52 -32.12 2.11
N GLN A 462 -18.78 -33.23 2.80
CA GLN A 462 -18.97 -33.22 4.25
C GLN A 462 -17.64 -32.90 4.94
N ALA A 463 -16.57 -33.60 4.56
CA ALA A 463 -15.23 -33.36 5.10
C ALA A 463 -14.74 -31.94 4.81
N LEU A 464 -14.90 -31.47 3.56
CA LEU A 464 -14.46 -30.14 3.15
C LEU A 464 -15.24 -29.01 3.85
N THR A 465 -16.54 -29.20 4.08
CA THR A 465 -17.38 -28.24 4.82
C THR A 465 -16.92 -28.17 6.27
N ALA A 466 -16.70 -29.32 6.91
CA ALA A 466 -16.24 -29.38 8.29
C ALA A 466 -14.87 -28.70 8.47
N GLU A 467 -13.94 -28.95 7.55
CA GLU A 467 -12.60 -28.35 7.56
C GLU A 467 -12.64 -26.82 7.41
N LEU A 468 -13.32 -26.30 6.38
CA LEU A 468 -13.43 -24.86 6.19
C LEU A 468 -14.19 -24.19 7.35
N TRP A 469 -15.23 -24.85 7.88
CA TRP A 469 -15.98 -24.33 9.02
C TRP A 469 -15.13 -24.24 10.28
N ASN A 470 -14.40 -25.30 10.65
CA ASN A 470 -13.51 -25.28 11.81
C ASN A 470 -12.53 -24.10 11.72
N ARG A 471 -11.96 -23.89 10.53
CA ARG A 471 -11.06 -22.77 10.27
C ARG A 471 -11.73 -21.39 10.41
N VAL A 472 -12.93 -21.22 9.87
CA VAL A 472 -13.71 -19.97 10.02
C VAL A 472 -14.03 -19.71 11.50
N ARG A 473 -14.44 -20.74 12.24
CA ARG A 473 -14.74 -20.64 13.68
C ARG A 473 -13.51 -20.22 14.47
N ASP A 474 -12.35 -20.81 14.22
CA ASP A 474 -11.10 -20.49 14.93
C ASP A 474 -10.64 -19.06 14.62
N VAL A 475 -10.73 -18.63 13.35
CA VAL A 475 -10.47 -17.25 12.95
C VAL A 475 -11.44 -16.30 13.64
N LYS A 476 -12.75 -16.58 13.60
CA LYS A 476 -13.78 -15.77 14.25
C LYS A 476 -13.51 -15.60 15.74
N ALA A 477 -13.25 -16.69 16.46
CA ALA A 477 -12.95 -16.65 17.89
C ALA A 477 -11.72 -15.78 18.21
N ARG A 478 -10.66 -15.88 17.40
CA ARG A 478 -9.43 -15.07 17.52
C ARG A 478 -9.63 -13.59 17.22
N LEU A 479 -10.56 -13.25 16.32
CA LEU A 479 -10.79 -11.88 15.87
C LEU A 479 -11.84 -11.14 16.71
N ALA A 480 -12.84 -11.85 17.25
CA ALA A 480 -13.99 -11.27 17.93
C ALA A 480 -13.65 -10.25 19.04
N PRO A 481 -12.62 -10.43 19.89
CA PRO A 481 -12.29 -9.45 20.93
C PRO A 481 -11.76 -8.11 20.41
N ARG A 482 -11.44 -8.01 19.12
CA ARG A 482 -10.78 -6.85 18.49
C ARG A 482 -11.60 -6.24 17.36
N MET A 483 -12.83 -6.71 17.16
CA MET A 483 -13.76 -6.28 16.12
C MET A 483 -15.08 -5.84 16.75
N GLY A 484 -15.98 -5.27 15.94
CA GLY A 484 -17.37 -5.10 16.33
C GLY A 484 -18.13 -6.43 16.32
N HIS A 485 -19.45 -6.33 16.22
CA HIS A 485 -20.34 -7.49 16.23
C HIS A 485 -20.08 -8.40 15.02
N LEU A 486 -20.00 -9.71 15.27
CA LEU A 486 -19.91 -10.76 14.23
C LEU A 486 -21.15 -11.67 14.28
N PRO A 487 -21.61 -12.21 13.13
CA PRO A 487 -22.76 -13.12 13.05
C PRO A 487 -22.59 -14.38 13.89
N ASN A 488 -23.70 -15.06 14.15
CA ASN A 488 -23.69 -16.41 14.70
C ASN A 488 -23.05 -17.43 13.73
N ASP A 489 -22.80 -18.64 14.23
CA ASP A 489 -22.12 -19.69 13.48
C ASP A 489 -22.92 -20.20 12.28
N GLN A 490 -24.24 -20.31 12.43
CA GLN A 490 -25.13 -20.76 11.35
C GLN A 490 -25.02 -19.87 10.11
N TRP A 491 -24.91 -18.55 10.30
CA TRP A 491 -24.76 -17.61 9.20
C TRP A 491 -23.53 -17.92 8.34
N TYR A 492 -22.39 -18.26 8.95
CA TYR A 492 -21.17 -18.62 8.23
C TYR A 492 -21.27 -19.99 7.56
N LEU A 493 -21.88 -20.97 8.25
CA LEU A 493 -22.14 -22.30 7.71
C LEU A 493 -23.02 -22.23 6.45
N ASP A 494 -24.05 -21.39 6.45
CA ASP A 494 -24.92 -21.20 5.28
C ASP A 494 -24.13 -20.69 4.07
N LYS A 495 -23.15 -19.79 4.28
CA LYS A 495 -22.26 -19.32 3.21
C LYS A 495 -21.37 -20.43 2.67
N ILE A 496 -20.80 -21.27 3.55
CA ILE A 496 -19.95 -22.40 3.16
C ILE A 496 -20.78 -23.44 2.39
N ASN A 497 -21.97 -23.78 2.88
CA ASN A 497 -22.87 -24.75 2.26
C ASN A 497 -23.36 -24.30 0.88
N GLY A 498 -23.47 -22.99 0.65
CA GLY A 498 -23.85 -22.42 -0.66
C GLY A 498 -22.78 -22.53 -1.74
N LEU A 499 -21.55 -22.94 -1.41
CA LEU A 499 -20.45 -23.07 -2.38
C LEU A 499 -20.58 -24.34 -3.23
N HIS A 500 -20.16 -24.25 -4.49
CA HIS A 500 -19.91 -25.44 -5.30
C HIS A 500 -18.75 -26.24 -4.69
N VAL A 501 -18.83 -27.58 -4.76
CA VAL A 501 -17.88 -28.47 -4.07
C VAL A 501 -16.43 -28.28 -4.53
N LYS A 502 -16.22 -27.95 -5.82
CA LYS A 502 -14.89 -27.61 -6.35
C LYS A 502 -14.33 -26.32 -5.73
N THR A 503 -15.14 -25.27 -5.62
CA THR A 503 -14.73 -24.01 -4.99
C THR A 503 -14.44 -24.22 -3.51
N LEU A 504 -15.27 -25.02 -2.83
CA LEU A 504 -15.05 -25.41 -1.44
C LEU A 504 -13.72 -26.13 -1.26
N LYS A 505 -13.38 -27.11 -2.12
CA LYS A 505 -12.08 -27.78 -2.08
C LYS A 505 -10.92 -26.81 -2.29
N VAL A 506 -10.99 -25.92 -3.30
CA VAL A 506 -9.98 -24.87 -3.51
C VAL A 506 -9.79 -24.00 -2.26
N MET A 507 -10.86 -23.58 -1.58
CA MET A 507 -10.75 -22.80 -0.34
C MET A 507 -10.08 -23.58 0.80
N VAL A 508 -10.32 -24.89 0.89
CA VAL A 508 -9.65 -25.76 1.85
C VAL A 508 -8.16 -25.88 1.55
N GLU A 509 -7.79 -26.27 0.32
CA GLU A 509 -6.40 -26.52 -0.12
C GLU A 509 -5.52 -25.27 -0.08
N THR A 510 -6.11 -24.12 -0.40
CA THR A 510 -5.39 -22.83 -0.36
C THR A 510 -5.07 -22.36 1.06
N GLY A 511 -5.63 -22.99 2.11
CA GLY A 511 -5.32 -22.64 3.49
C GLY A 511 -5.79 -21.23 3.90
N PRO A 512 -5.73 -20.88 5.20
CA PRO A 512 -5.99 -19.51 5.66
C PRO A 512 -4.86 -18.56 5.28
N TRP A 513 -5.14 -17.27 5.25
CA TRP A 513 -4.08 -16.26 5.19
C TRP A 513 -3.19 -16.41 6.44
N ILE A 514 -1.88 -16.53 6.24
CA ILE A 514 -0.84 -16.69 7.28
C ILE A 514 -0.56 -15.39 8.04
N THR A 515 -1.63 -14.74 8.52
CA THR A 515 -1.62 -13.40 9.13
C THR A 515 -0.77 -13.29 10.40
N ARG A 516 -0.44 -14.41 11.06
CA ARG A 516 0.39 -14.42 12.28
C ARG A 516 1.87 -14.52 11.94
N GLU A 517 2.19 -15.40 11.00
CA GLU A 517 3.54 -15.74 10.55
C GLU A 517 4.19 -14.55 9.83
N ILE A 518 3.39 -13.80 9.07
CA ILE A 518 3.82 -12.58 8.39
C ILE A 518 3.55 -11.32 9.23
N GLY A 519 3.21 -11.47 10.51
CA GLY A 519 3.16 -10.36 11.47
C GLY A 519 4.56 -9.86 11.84
N GLY A 520 4.66 -9.04 12.89
CA GLY A 520 5.94 -8.56 13.45
C GLY A 520 6.10 -7.05 13.38
N ASP A 521 7.33 -6.58 13.66
CA ASP A 521 7.62 -5.18 13.89
C ASP A 521 7.18 -4.26 12.75
N GLU A 522 6.67 -3.10 13.15
CA GLU A 522 6.21 -2.07 12.23
C GLU A 522 7.29 -1.03 11.99
N ILE A 523 7.49 -0.68 10.72
CA ILE A 523 8.33 0.46 10.37
C ILE A 523 7.59 1.72 10.82
N SER A 524 8.13 2.34 11.87
CA SER A 524 7.59 3.54 12.48
C SER A 524 8.20 4.76 11.81
N VAL A 525 7.35 5.70 11.41
CA VAL A 525 7.76 7.00 10.87
C VAL A 525 7.23 8.05 11.81
N ASN A 526 8.15 8.71 12.54
CA ASN A 526 7.79 9.78 13.44
C ASN A 526 7.55 11.06 12.65
N VAL A 527 6.38 11.65 12.90
CA VAL A 527 5.91 12.85 12.22
C VAL A 527 5.52 13.85 13.29
N GLU A 528 6.16 15.02 13.25
CA GLU A 528 5.82 16.13 14.14
C GLU A 528 5.38 17.32 13.29
N PHE A 529 4.25 17.91 13.66
CA PHE A 529 3.76 19.14 13.04
C PHE A 529 4.05 20.32 13.98
N PRO A 530 4.31 21.53 13.44
CA PRO A 530 4.39 22.72 14.26
C PRO A 530 3.09 22.91 15.06
N GLU A 531 3.22 23.29 16.33
CA GLU A 531 2.08 23.69 17.14
C GLU A 531 1.33 24.84 16.44
N PRO A 532 -0.02 24.79 16.36
CA PRO A 532 -0.79 25.87 15.77
C PRO A 532 -0.45 27.17 16.50
N SER A 533 -0.10 28.20 15.73
CA SER A 533 0.17 29.50 16.32
C SER A 533 -1.09 29.99 17.04
N ARG A 534 -0.96 30.67 18.18
CA ARG A 534 -2.13 31.26 18.91
C ARG A 534 -3.01 32.16 18.02
N ARG A 535 -2.52 32.59 16.85
CA ARG A 535 -3.25 33.41 15.88
C ARG A 535 -4.18 32.60 14.96
N ASP A 536 -3.99 31.28 14.86
CA ASP A 536 -4.80 30.38 14.05
C ASP A 536 -5.94 29.72 14.83
N LEU A 537 -6.05 30.03 16.13
CA LEU A 537 -7.20 29.64 16.94
C LEU A 537 -8.39 30.54 16.60
N PRO A 538 -9.59 29.97 16.34
CA PRO A 538 -10.80 30.77 16.23
C PRO A 538 -10.97 31.60 17.52
N LEU A 539 -11.36 32.87 17.38
CA LEU A 539 -11.59 33.82 18.48
C LEU A 539 -12.59 33.33 19.55
N THR A 540 -13.24 32.19 19.35
CA THR A 540 -14.18 31.57 20.30
C THR A 540 -13.51 30.94 21.53
N HIS A 541 -12.18 30.80 21.59
CA HIS A 541 -11.48 30.22 22.74
C HIS A 541 -10.71 31.21 23.64
N LEU A 542 -10.79 32.52 23.40
CA LEU A 542 -10.11 33.55 24.22
C LEU A 542 -10.96 34.23 25.29
N ARG A 543 -12.10 33.63 25.70
CA ARG A 543 -12.86 34.08 26.88
C ARG A 543 -13.29 32.91 27.77
N ALA A 544 -12.37 32.44 28.59
CA ALA A 544 -12.69 31.75 29.85
C ALA A 544 -11.43 31.66 30.72
N THR A 545 -10.93 32.79 31.25
CA THR A 545 -10.03 32.84 32.42
C THR A 545 -9.71 34.30 32.74
N SER A 546 -10.71 34.99 33.27
CA SER A 546 -10.56 36.22 34.06
C SER A 546 -11.97 36.62 34.46
N LEU A 547 -12.41 36.09 35.60
CA LEU A 547 -13.39 36.63 36.54
C LEU A 547 -13.78 35.51 37.52
N ALA A 548 -13.02 35.41 38.61
CA ALA A 548 -13.45 35.05 39.98
C ALA A 548 -12.22 34.60 40.80
N GLY A 549 -11.88 35.35 41.85
CA GLY A 549 -10.89 34.99 42.88
C GLY A 549 -9.71 35.94 42.92
#